data_AF-A0A931JUB4-F1
#
_entry.id   AF-A0A931JUB4-F1
#
_cell.length_a   1.000
_cell.length_b   1.000
_cell.length_c   1.000
_cell.angle_alpha   90.00
_cell.angle_beta   90.00
_cell.angle_gamma   90.00
#
_symmetry.space_group_name_H-M   'P 1'
#
loop_
_entity.id
_entity.type
_entity.pdbx_description
1 polymer ?
#
loop_
_entity_poly.entity_id
_entity_poly.type
_entity_poly.pdbx_seq_one_letter_code
_entity_poly.pdbx_strand_id
1 'polypeptide(L)'
;MSSRTLAFAATVASCVPVALAQVHLTVDVQPGSNQIAIRAGYLPGETANISFGYLLDGSGRFAILDAQQRLTGQLDGSFAGSGLVLTSDFYAPTGRLDGGDFRWEIAYLREIVDNTTPTLAWGDFQPDGSFIPSALSNGSTRADRSFGTTLGSHDDQQGFAFASEGTIEVWFVAWDANGVYADSQPLVVRFSVGAGCHFDLNHDGVVDQGDIDYWFIDDNPSGIDYDINQDGVGDLGDVLDLVNAIAGGGCP
;
A
#
# COMPACT_ATOMS: atom_id res chain seq x y z
N MET A 1 -45.07 10.77 -25.83
CA MET A 1 -44.09 11.36 -24.90
C MET A 1 -42.88 10.44 -24.91
N SER A 2 -41.83 10.80 -25.63
CA SER A 2 -40.62 9.98 -25.79
C SER A 2 -39.57 10.49 -24.81
N SER A 3 -39.26 9.71 -23.79
CA SER A 3 -38.26 10.03 -22.77
C SER A 3 -36.86 9.83 -23.37
N ARG A 4 -36.09 10.91 -23.48
CA ARG A 4 -34.68 10.87 -23.86
C ARG A 4 -33.85 10.73 -22.60
N THR A 5 -33.28 9.55 -22.39
CA THR A 5 -32.26 9.29 -21.37
C THR A 5 -30.96 9.95 -21.83
N LEU A 6 -30.52 10.99 -21.12
CA LEU A 6 -29.20 11.58 -21.26
C LEU A 6 -28.20 10.70 -20.52
N ALA A 7 -27.33 10.01 -21.27
CA ALA A 7 -26.16 9.34 -20.70
C ALA A 7 -25.07 10.39 -20.49
N PHE A 8 -24.73 10.66 -19.23
CA PHE A 8 -23.52 11.39 -18.88
C PHE A 8 -22.34 10.42 -19.02
N ALA A 9 -21.47 10.67 -20.01
CA ALA A 9 -20.16 10.05 -20.06
C ALA A 9 -19.29 10.77 -19.04
N ALA A 10 -19.00 10.12 -17.91
CA ALA A 10 -17.95 10.58 -17.01
C ALA A 10 -16.61 10.33 -17.69
N THR A 11 -15.94 11.41 -18.09
CA THR A 11 -14.56 11.35 -18.59
C THR A 11 -13.66 11.10 -17.39
N VAL A 12 -13.30 9.85 -17.14
CA VAL A 12 -12.23 9.54 -16.17
C VAL A 12 -10.95 10.11 -16.75
N ALA A 13 -10.35 11.09 -16.06
CA ALA A 13 -9.03 11.57 -16.43
C ALA A 13 -8.08 10.38 -16.37
N SER A 14 -7.59 9.95 -17.54
CA SER A 14 -6.57 8.92 -17.63
C SER A 14 -5.26 9.53 -17.14
N CYS A 15 -5.06 9.51 -15.83
CA CYS A 15 -3.77 9.78 -15.23
C CYS A 15 -2.82 8.72 -15.78
N VAL A 16 -1.87 9.12 -16.63
CA VAL A 16 -0.82 8.21 -17.09
C VAL A 16 -0.03 7.87 -15.83
N PRO A 17 -0.04 6.62 -15.33
CA PRO A 17 0.71 6.29 -14.14
C PRO A 17 2.18 6.48 -14.50
N VAL A 18 2.80 7.52 -13.94
CA VAL A 18 4.24 7.43 -13.67
C VAL A 18 4.35 6.16 -12.87
N ALA A 19 5.04 5.14 -13.39
CA ALA A 19 5.22 3.90 -12.66
C ALA A 19 5.87 4.27 -11.33
N LEU A 20 5.04 4.36 -10.28
CA LEU A 20 5.52 4.59 -8.93
C LEU A 20 6.54 3.50 -8.66
N ALA A 21 7.65 3.87 -8.03
CA ALA A 21 8.69 2.90 -7.70
C ALA A 21 8.07 1.81 -6.81
N GLN A 22 7.73 0.66 -7.40
CA GLN A 22 7.21 -0.48 -6.68
C GLN A 22 8.35 -1.15 -5.92
N VAL A 23 8.12 -1.44 -4.65
CA VAL A 23 9.00 -2.31 -3.88
C VAL A 23 8.60 -3.75 -4.16
N HIS A 24 9.53 -4.57 -4.61
CA HIS A 24 9.26 -5.99 -4.80
C HIS A 24 9.72 -6.80 -3.59
N LEU A 25 8.85 -7.68 -3.12
CA LEU A 25 9.17 -8.76 -2.19
C LEU A 25 9.08 -10.08 -2.94
N THR A 26 10.16 -10.84 -2.93
CA THR A 26 10.23 -12.12 -3.64
C THR A 26 10.54 -13.28 -2.69
N VAL A 27 10.03 -14.45 -3.07
CA VAL A 27 10.36 -15.73 -2.43
C VAL A 27 11.73 -16.22 -2.89
N ASP A 28 12.56 -16.58 -1.92
CA ASP A 28 13.84 -17.27 -2.07
C ASP A 28 13.89 -18.45 -1.08
N VAL A 29 14.98 -19.21 -1.11
CA VAL A 29 15.26 -20.28 -0.14
C VAL A 29 16.56 -19.98 0.60
N GLN A 30 16.55 -20.17 1.91
CA GLN A 30 17.76 -20.02 2.72
C GLN A 30 18.84 -21.02 2.27
N PRO A 31 20.09 -20.57 2.03
CA PRO A 31 21.17 -21.46 1.61
C PRO A 31 21.36 -22.66 2.55
N GLY A 32 21.28 -23.88 2.01
CA GLY A 32 21.45 -25.12 2.78
C GLY A 32 20.27 -25.52 3.66
N SER A 33 19.11 -24.88 3.50
CA SER A 33 17.87 -25.15 4.24
C SER A 33 16.69 -25.30 3.27
N ASN A 34 15.58 -25.87 3.73
CA ASN A 34 14.30 -25.87 3.02
C ASN A 34 13.36 -24.75 3.52
N GLN A 35 13.87 -23.78 4.29
CA GLN A 35 13.10 -22.64 4.77
C GLN A 35 13.02 -21.53 3.71
N ILE A 36 11.81 -21.01 3.47
CA ILE A 36 11.60 -19.83 2.64
C ILE A 36 12.32 -18.62 3.26
N ALA A 37 12.96 -17.83 2.41
CA ALA A 37 13.46 -16.52 2.76
C ALA A 37 12.72 -15.46 1.94
N ILE A 38 12.17 -14.45 2.61
CA ILE A 38 11.67 -13.28 1.92
C ILE A 38 12.86 -12.37 1.59
N ARG A 39 12.90 -11.86 0.36
CA ARG A 39 13.91 -10.93 -0.13
C ARG A 39 13.22 -9.66 -0.64
N ALA A 40 13.84 -8.51 -0.42
CA ALA A 40 13.41 -7.25 -1.01
C ALA A 40 14.34 -6.88 -2.17
N GLY A 41 13.78 -6.26 -3.19
CA GLY A 41 14.49 -5.84 -4.40
C GLY A 41 14.33 -6.85 -5.55
N TYR A 42 13.82 -6.37 -6.68
CA TYR A 42 13.70 -7.11 -7.95
C TYR A 42 14.52 -6.47 -9.07
N LEU A 43 14.34 -5.16 -9.32
CA LEU A 43 15.00 -4.46 -10.42
C LEU A 43 16.33 -3.79 -10.03
N PRO A 44 17.26 -3.63 -10.99
CA PRO A 44 18.38 -2.71 -10.84
C PRO A 44 17.86 -1.29 -10.55
N GLY A 45 18.00 -0.84 -9.30
CA GLY A 45 17.53 0.48 -8.86
C GLY A 45 16.59 0.42 -7.66
N GLU A 46 16.01 -0.74 -7.35
CA GLU A 46 15.33 -0.91 -6.07
C GLU A 46 16.37 -0.92 -4.95
N THR A 47 16.14 -0.05 -3.96
CA THR A 47 17.06 0.15 -2.83
C THR A 47 16.51 -0.39 -1.52
N ALA A 48 15.28 -0.90 -1.53
CA ALA A 48 14.67 -1.51 -0.36
C ALA A 48 15.46 -2.74 0.09
N ASN A 49 15.53 -2.96 1.40
CA ASN A 49 16.21 -4.10 2.00
C ASN A 49 15.46 -4.60 3.23
N ILE A 50 15.83 -5.78 3.74
CA ILE A 50 15.24 -6.35 4.95
C ILE A 50 16.30 -6.45 6.02
N SER A 51 16.02 -5.92 7.21
CA SER A 51 16.89 -6.02 8.38
C SER A 51 16.08 -6.24 9.65
N PHE A 52 16.51 -7.17 10.50
CA PHE A 52 15.82 -7.53 11.75
C PHE A 52 14.32 -7.84 11.59
N GLY A 53 13.93 -8.38 10.43
CA GLY A 53 12.53 -8.69 10.12
C GLY A 53 11.69 -7.50 9.68
N TYR A 54 12.27 -6.34 9.40
CA TYR A 54 11.56 -5.16 8.89
C TYR A 54 12.00 -4.82 7.46
N LEU A 55 11.05 -4.34 6.66
CA LEU A 55 11.33 -3.70 5.38
C LEU A 55 11.89 -2.29 5.62
N LEU A 56 13.04 -2.02 5.02
CA LEU A 56 13.74 -0.73 5.09
C LEU A 56 13.86 -0.11 3.70
N ASP A 57 13.88 1.23 3.65
CA ASP A 57 14.16 2.02 2.45
C ASP A 57 15.68 2.02 2.12
N GLY A 58 16.05 2.66 1.01
CA GLY A 58 17.45 2.80 0.59
C GLY A 58 18.36 3.58 1.54
N SER A 59 17.78 4.29 2.51
CA SER A 59 18.50 5.01 3.57
C SER A 59 18.66 4.19 4.86
N GLY A 60 18.08 2.99 4.91
CA GLY A 60 18.10 2.13 6.11
C GLY A 60 17.06 2.51 7.17
N ARG A 61 16.09 3.38 6.85
CA ARG A 61 14.93 3.66 7.70
C ARG A 61 13.80 2.70 7.36
N PHE A 62 12.77 2.61 8.19
CA PHE A 62 11.58 1.83 7.85
C PHE A 62 10.99 2.32 6.52
N ALA A 63 10.75 1.39 5.60
CA ALA A 63 9.93 1.70 4.43
C ALA A 63 8.49 1.86 4.89
N ILE A 64 7.87 2.98 4.50
CA ILE A 64 6.47 3.27 4.76
C ILE A 64 5.78 3.33 3.41
N LEU A 65 4.71 2.56 3.25
CA LEU A 65 3.93 2.51 2.03
C LEU A 65 2.59 3.21 2.25
N ASP A 66 2.17 4.03 1.29
CA ASP A 66 0.98 4.85 1.46
C ASP A 66 -0.28 4.15 0.93
N ALA A 67 -1.36 4.23 1.71
CA ALA A 67 -2.72 3.86 1.33
C ALA A 67 -3.62 5.08 1.47
N GLN A 68 -3.81 5.83 0.38
CA GLN A 68 -4.54 7.10 0.38
C GLN A 68 -5.79 7.08 -0.51
N GLN A 69 -5.81 6.21 -1.53
CA GLN A 69 -6.91 6.17 -2.49
C GLN A 69 -8.17 5.59 -1.85
N ARG A 70 -9.28 6.34 -1.83
CA ARG A 70 -10.57 5.78 -1.40
C ARG A 70 -11.13 4.84 -2.47
N LEU A 71 -11.46 3.62 -2.07
CA LEU A 71 -12.14 2.65 -2.93
C LEU A 71 -13.65 2.91 -2.97
N THR A 72 -14.26 2.47 -4.08
CA THR A 72 -15.72 2.34 -4.22
C THR A 72 -16.09 0.87 -4.40
N GLY A 73 -17.36 0.50 -4.15
CA GLY A 73 -17.86 -0.86 -4.41
C GLY A 73 -17.79 -1.80 -3.20
N GLN A 74 -17.20 -3.00 -3.35
CA GLN A 74 -17.21 -4.03 -2.30
C GLN A 74 -16.48 -3.59 -1.02
N LEU A 75 -15.44 -2.76 -1.17
CA LEU A 75 -14.66 -2.18 -0.08
C LEU A 75 -14.85 -0.67 -0.01
N ASP A 76 -16.07 -0.18 -0.31
CA ASP A 76 -16.41 1.24 -0.31
C ASP A 76 -15.92 1.97 0.95
N GLY A 77 -15.24 3.10 0.75
CA GLY A 77 -14.65 3.89 1.82
C GLY A 77 -13.32 3.38 2.37
N SER A 78 -12.85 2.18 1.99
CA SER A 78 -11.52 1.71 2.38
C SER A 78 -10.42 2.53 1.72
N PHE A 79 -9.26 2.61 2.37
CA PHE A 79 -8.05 3.23 1.85
C PHE A 79 -7.18 2.24 1.15
N ALA A 80 -6.86 2.49 -0.10
CA ALA A 80 -6.04 1.61 -0.90
C ALA A 80 -4.76 2.28 -1.38
N GLY A 81 -3.80 1.42 -1.70
CA GLY A 81 -2.53 1.79 -2.27
C GLY A 81 -1.99 0.68 -3.16
N SER A 82 -1.07 1.08 -4.01
CA SER A 82 -0.24 0.21 -4.84
C SER A 82 1.19 0.69 -4.65
N GLY A 83 2.12 -0.23 -4.44
CA GLY A 83 3.51 0.16 -4.13
C GLY A 83 4.36 -0.97 -3.57
N LEU A 84 3.73 -2.09 -3.23
CA LEU A 84 4.38 -3.33 -2.87
C LEU A 84 3.87 -4.45 -3.77
N VAL A 85 4.80 -5.15 -4.40
CA VAL A 85 4.51 -6.30 -5.25
C VAL A 85 5.05 -7.54 -4.57
N LEU A 86 4.18 -8.51 -4.32
CA LEU A 86 4.56 -9.82 -3.80
C LEU A 86 4.76 -10.76 -5.00
N THR A 87 5.91 -11.42 -5.10
CA THR A 87 6.24 -12.22 -6.30
C THR A 87 7.07 -13.47 -5.95
N SER A 88 7.22 -14.40 -6.89
CA SER A 88 8.13 -15.54 -6.77
C SER A 88 9.06 -15.70 -7.97
N ASP A 89 8.97 -14.79 -8.94
CA ASP A 89 9.57 -14.93 -10.26
C ASP A 89 11.08 -14.67 -10.30
N PHE A 90 11.62 -13.84 -9.41
CA PHE A 90 13.04 -13.46 -9.45
C PHE A 90 14.00 -14.65 -9.30
N TYR A 91 13.78 -15.49 -8.28
CA TYR A 91 14.67 -16.62 -7.99
C TYR A 91 14.24 -17.91 -8.68
N ALA A 92 13.01 -17.98 -9.20
CA ALA A 92 12.54 -19.13 -9.99
C ALA A 92 13.50 -19.53 -11.14
N PRO A 93 13.95 -18.62 -12.05
CA PRO A 93 14.83 -18.99 -13.16
C PRO A 93 16.26 -19.32 -12.72
N THR A 94 16.64 -19.01 -11.47
CA THR A 94 17.96 -19.35 -10.93
C THR A 94 18.08 -20.82 -10.54
N GLY A 95 16.97 -21.56 -10.50
CA GLY A 95 16.90 -22.94 -10.04
C GLY A 95 17.04 -23.11 -8.52
N ARG A 96 17.04 -22.01 -7.76
CA ARG A 96 17.05 -22.04 -6.29
C ARG A 96 15.69 -22.44 -5.71
N LEU A 97 14.63 -22.22 -6.48
CA LEU A 97 13.28 -22.74 -6.23
C LEU A 97 13.08 -23.96 -7.15
N ASP A 98 12.74 -25.10 -6.57
CA ASP A 98 12.52 -26.38 -7.25
C ASP A 98 11.10 -26.87 -6.92
N GLY A 99 10.11 -26.18 -7.50
CA GLY A 99 8.69 -26.37 -7.21
C GLY A 99 8.12 -25.36 -6.20
N GLY A 100 7.01 -25.75 -5.57
CA GLY A 100 6.24 -24.93 -4.62
C GLY A 100 4.99 -24.29 -5.22
N ASP A 101 4.03 -23.98 -4.34
CA ASP A 101 2.88 -23.10 -4.58
C ASP A 101 2.89 -22.01 -3.51
N PHE A 102 3.61 -20.92 -3.80
CA PHE A 102 3.90 -19.91 -2.79
C PHE A 102 2.73 -18.99 -2.52
N ARG A 103 2.58 -18.65 -1.24
CA ARG A 103 1.52 -17.79 -0.73
C ARG A 103 2.08 -16.84 0.32
N TRP A 104 1.47 -15.67 0.41
CA TRP A 104 1.84 -14.61 1.33
C TRP A 104 0.72 -14.39 2.32
N GLU A 105 0.87 -14.95 3.52
CA GLU A 105 -0.11 -14.81 4.59
C GLU A 105 0.01 -13.45 5.26
N ILE A 106 -1.12 -12.77 5.41
CA ILE A 106 -1.30 -11.66 6.35
C ILE A 106 -1.42 -12.28 7.76
N ALA A 107 -0.28 -12.47 8.42
CA ALA A 107 -0.20 -13.26 9.64
C ALA A 107 -0.67 -12.48 10.88
N TYR A 108 -0.38 -11.18 10.92
CA TYR A 108 -0.75 -10.30 12.03
C TYR A 108 -0.77 -8.84 11.58
N LEU A 109 -1.56 -8.01 12.26
CA LEU A 109 -1.57 -6.56 12.08
C LEU A 109 -1.57 -5.87 13.44
N ARG A 110 -0.98 -4.68 13.48
CA ARG A 110 -1.00 -3.81 14.64
C ARG A 110 -1.03 -2.37 14.18
N GLU A 111 -2.01 -1.63 14.68
CA GLU A 111 -1.96 -0.17 14.66
C GLU A 111 -1.00 0.32 15.75
N ILE A 112 -0.12 1.26 15.41
CA ILE A 112 0.93 1.73 16.33
C ILE A 112 0.36 2.62 17.45
N VAL A 113 -0.67 3.43 17.16
CA VAL A 113 -1.15 4.48 18.07
C VAL A 113 -2.36 4.03 18.88
N ASP A 114 -3.48 3.73 18.23
CA ASP A 114 -4.75 3.50 18.94
C ASP A 114 -4.98 2.04 19.38
N ASN A 115 -4.03 1.15 19.04
CA ASN A 115 -4.07 -0.28 19.37
C ASN A 115 -5.39 -0.95 18.95
N THR A 116 -6.07 -0.42 17.93
CA THR A 116 -7.20 -1.11 17.31
C THR A 116 -6.68 -2.26 16.45
N THR A 117 -7.57 -3.20 16.10
CA THR A 117 -7.23 -4.29 15.19
C THR A 117 -7.67 -3.90 13.79
N PRO A 118 -6.77 -3.35 12.94
CA PRO A 118 -7.15 -2.94 11.60
C PRO A 118 -7.48 -4.17 10.74
N THR A 119 -8.31 -3.97 9.73
CA THR A 119 -8.55 -4.98 8.69
C THR A 119 -7.89 -4.57 7.39
N LEU A 120 -7.18 -5.52 6.78
CA LEU A 120 -6.49 -5.39 5.50
C LEU A 120 -7.08 -6.37 4.50
N ALA A 121 -7.29 -5.92 3.27
CA ALA A 121 -7.47 -6.74 2.10
C ALA A 121 -6.25 -6.62 1.19
N TRP A 122 -5.80 -7.74 0.64
CA TRP A 122 -4.81 -7.79 -0.45
C TRP A 122 -5.49 -8.33 -1.70
N GLY A 123 -5.15 -7.81 -2.87
CA GLY A 123 -5.86 -8.17 -4.10
C GLY A 123 -5.37 -7.37 -5.29
N ASP A 124 -6.20 -7.30 -6.32
CA ASP A 124 -5.79 -6.79 -7.62
C ASP A 124 -6.70 -5.64 -8.09
N PHE A 125 -6.09 -4.56 -8.56
CA PHE A 125 -6.76 -3.47 -9.24
C PHE A 125 -7.07 -3.87 -10.68
N GLN A 126 -8.34 -3.85 -11.03
CA GLN A 126 -8.81 -4.15 -12.37
C GLN A 126 -8.63 -2.93 -13.30
N PRO A 127 -8.61 -3.13 -14.64
CA PRO A 127 -8.51 -2.04 -15.59
C PRO A 127 -9.63 -0.98 -15.51
N ASP A 128 -10.77 -1.30 -14.89
CA ASP A 128 -11.87 -0.38 -14.65
C ASP A 128 -11.75 0.39 -13.31
N GLY A 129 -10.65 0.19 -12.58
CA GLY A 129 -10.38 0.80 -11.28
C GLY A 129 -11.02 0.08 -10.09
N SER A 130 -11.81 -0.98 -10.32
CA SER A 130 -12.33 -1.80 -9.22
C SER A 130 -11.23 -2.62 -8.54
N PHE A 131 -11.38 -2.89 -7.25
CA PHE A 131 -10.44 -3.71 -6.48
C PHE A 131 -11.09 -5.05 -6.13
N ILE A 132 -10.43 -6.16 -6.48
CA ILE A 132 -10.89 -7.51 -6.16
C ILE A 132 -10.02 -8.08 -5.04
N PRO A 133 -10.54 -8.26 -3.82
CA PRO A 133 -9.77 -8.84 -2.73
C PRO A 133 -9.53 -10.34 -2.97
N SER A 134 -8.27 -10.74 -2.89
CA SER A 134 -7.81 -12.13 -2.99
C SER A 134 -7.42 -12.71 -1.62
N ALA A 135 -7.11 -11.85 -0.65
CA ALA A 135 -6.84 -12.22 0.74
C ALA A 135 -7.42 -11.18 1.70
N LEU A 136 -7.89 -11.61 2.87
CA LEU A 136 -8.40 -10.74 3.93
C LEU A 136 -7.73 -11.08 5.25
N SER A 137 -7.30 -10.09 6.03
CA SER A 137 -6.64 -10.32 7.32
C SER A 137 -7.49 -11.04 8.35
N ASN A 138 -8.82 -10.91 8.26
CA ASN A 138 -9.80 -11.60 9.09
C ASN A 138 -10.31 -12.91 8.47
N GLY A 139 -9.63 -13.40 7.43
CA GLY A 139 -9.92 -14.69 6.79
C GLY A 139 -9.89 -15.86 7.78
N SER A 140 -10.87 -16.74 7.65
CA SER A 140 -11.11 -17.84 8.60
C SER A 140 -10.05 -18.94 8.54
N THR A 141 -9.47 -19.14 7.36
CA THR A 141 -8.38 -20.09 7.13
C THR A 141 -7.09 -19.35 6.80
N ARG A 142 -5.96 -20.05 6.90
CA ARG A 142 -4.66 -19.53 6.42
C ARG A 142 -4.74 -19.13 4.95
N ALA A 143 -5.42 -19.93 4.12
CA ALA A 143 -5.58 -19.67 2.70
C ALA A 143 -6.40 -18.40 2.43
N ASP A 144 -7.48 -18.15 3.19
CA ASP A 144 -8.31 -16.93 3.09
C ASP A 144 -7.51 -15.66 3.44
N ARG A 145 -6.46 -15.79 4.27
CA ARG A 145 -5.55 -14.70 4.65
C ARG A 145 -4.33 -14.59 3.75
N SER A 146 -4.24 -15.37 2.66
CA SER A 146 -3.03 -15.44 1.85
C SER A 146 -3.23 -15.07 0.40
N PHE A 147 -2.38 -14.17 -0.10
CA PHE A 147 -2.27 -13.88 -1.53
C PHE A 147 -1.38 -14.92 -2.22
N GLY A 148 -1.79 -15.44 -3.37
CA GLY A 148 -1.08 -16.50 -4.09
C GLY A 148 -0.13 -15.97 -5.13
N THR A 149 1.15 -16.39 -5.07
CA THR A 149 2.16 -16.12 -6.10
C THR A 149 2.74 -17.47 -6.53
N THR A 150 2.08 -18.16 -7.46
CA THR A 150 2.53 -19.46 -7.98
C THR A 150 4.00 -19.39 -8.43
N LEU A 151 4.73 -20.51 -8.52
CA LEU A 151 6.15 -20.49 -8.91
C LEU A 151 6.37 -19.75 -10.24
N GLY A 152 7.18 -18.70 -10.21
CA GLY A 152 7.48 -17.91 -11.40
C GLY A 152 6.46 -16.80 -11.70
N SER A 153 5.46 -16.59 -10.85
CA SER A 153 4.42 -15.58 -11.07
C SER A 153 4.86 -14.19 -10.65
N HIS A 154 4.45 -13.21 -11.44
CA HIS A 154 4.56 -11.77 -11.17
C HIS A 154 3.24 -11.12 -11.55
N ASP A 155 2.71 -10.24 -10.70
CA ASP A 155 1.48 -9.48 -10.97
C ASP A 155 1.66 -8.01 -10.60
N ASP A 156 1.64 -7.14 -11.61
CA ASP A 156 1.81 -5.70 -11.47
C ASP A 156 0.53 -4.97 -10.99
N GLN A 157 -0.61 -5.65 -10.99
CA GLN A 157 -1.91 -5.08 -10.62
C GLN A 157 -2.22 -5.20 -9.13
N GLN A 158 -1.28 -5.74 -8.35
CA GLN A 158 -1.44 -5.92 -6.92
C GLN A 158 -1.67 -4.60 -6.17
N GLY A 159 -2.49 -4.69 -5.14
CA GLY A 159 -2.77 -3.61 -4.23
C GLY A 159 -3.20 -4.11 -2.86
N PHE A 160 -3.35 -3.15 -1.96
CA PHE A 160 -3.81 -3.36 -0.61
C PHE A 160 -4.87 -2.35 -0.26
N ALA A 161 -5.80 -2.72 0.61
CA ALA A 161 -6.86 -1.85 1.10
C ALA A 161 -7.10 -2.03 2.60
N PHE A 162 -7.21 -0.94 3.33
CA PHE A 162 -7.41 -0.88 4.78
C PHE A 162 -8.74 -0.22 5.12
N ALA A 163 -9.45 -0.76 6.10
CA ALA A 163 -10.75 -0.20 6.52
C ALA A 163 -10.63 0.94 7.54
N SER A 164 -9.46 1.17 8.12
CA SER A 164 -9.20 2.16 9.16
C SER A 164 -7.95 2.97 8.83
N GLU A 165 -7.91 4.21 9.31
CA GLU A 165 -6.76 5.12 9.19
C GLU A 165 -5.64 4.74 10.17
N GLY A 166 -4.49 5.39 10.03
CA GLY A 166 -3.38 5.33 10.99
C GLY A 166 -2.08 4.75 10.41
N THR A 167 -1.07 4.65 11.27
CA THR A 167 0.17 3.91 10.95
C THR A 167 0.01 2.46 11.34
N ILE A 168 0.06 1.57 10.35
CA ILE A 168 -0.23 0.15 10.53
C ILE A 168 1.00 -0.68 10.18
N GLU A 169 1.38 -1.60 11.07
CA GLU A 169 2.36 -2.64 10.77
C GLU A 169 1.63 -3.93 10.36
N VAL A 170 2.12 -4.57 9.31
CA VAL A 170 1.61 -5.83 8.78
C VAL A 170 2.74 -6.85 8.78
N TRP A 171 2.49 -8.02 9.38
CA TRP A 171 3.41 -9.14 9.40
C TRP A 171 3.03 -10.10 8.27
N PHE A 172 3.92 -10.26 7.31
CA PHE A 172 3.82 -11.24 6.25
C PHE A 172 4.60 -12.50 6.59
N VAL A 173 4.02 -13.66 6.27
CA VAL A 173 4.72 -14.94 6.23
C VAL A 173 4.56 -15.54 4.85
N ALA A 174 5.67 -15.80 4.16
CA ALA A 174 5.66 -16.56 2.94
C ALA A 174 5.66 -18.06 3.27
N TRP A 175 4.74 -18.81 2.66
CA TRP A 175 4.59 -20.24 2.88
C TRP A 175 4.33 -20.98 1.56
N ASP A 176 4.58 -22.28 1.56
CA ASP A 176 4.35 -23.14 0.39
C ASP A 176 3.16 -24.07 0.66
N ALA A 177 2.10 -23.92 -0.14
CA ALA A 177 0.88 -24.70 0.00
C ALA A 177 1.06 -26.19 -0.32
N ASN A 178 2.11 -26.55 -1.06
CA ASN A 178 2.45 -27.95 -1.36
C ASN A 178 3.40 -28.57 -0.33
N GLY A 179 3.90 -27.79 0.65
CA GLY A 179 4.73 -28.28 1.75
C GLY A 179 6.14 -28.73 1.39
N VAL A 180 6.67 -28.32 0.23
CA VAL A 180 8.08 -28.54 -0.16
C VAL A 180 9.00 -27.72 0.73
N TYR A 181 8.60 -26.47 1.02
CA TYR A 181 9.35 -25.54 1.84
C TYR A 181 8.69 -25.25 3.18
N ALA A 182 9.51 -25.04 4.21
CA ALA A 182 9.05 -24.54 5.50
C ALA A 182 8.81 -23.01 5.42
N ASP A 183 7.84 -22.54 6.20
CA ASP A 183 7.47 -21.13 6.31
C ASP A 183 8.66 -20.20 6.55
N SER A 184 8.57 -19.00 5.99
CA SER A 184 9.55 -17.94 6.24
C SER A 184 9.52 -17.47 7.69
N GLN A 185 10.58 -16.76 8.09
CA GLN A 185 10.45 -15.84 9.22
C GLN A 185 9.47 -14.71 8.85
N PRO A 186 8.73 -14.14 9.81
CA PRO A 186 7.86 -13.00 9.54
C PRO A 186 8.64 -11.79 9.02
N LEU A 187 8.08 -11.09 8.04
CA LEU A 187 8.51 -9.77 7.60
C LEU A 187 7.47 -8.73 8.02
N VAL A 188 7.92 -7.62 8.60
CA VAL A 188 7.09 -6.48 8.97
C VAL A 188 7.21 -5.40 7.91
N VAL A 189 6.07 -4.95 7.41
CA VAL A 189 5.94 -3.80 6.50
C VAL A 189 5.06 -2.76 7.17
N ARG A 190 5.45 -1.48 7.07
CA ARG A 190 4.69 -0.37 7.64
C ARG A 190 3.92 0.36 6.54
N PHE A 191 2.70 0.72 6.86
CA PHE A 191 1.79 1.47 6.00
C PHE A 191 1.37 2.75 6.69
N SER A 192 1.29 3.84 5.92
CA SER A 192 0.56 5.05 6.30
C SER A 192 -0.80 5.01 5.62
N VAL A 193 -1.86 4.93 6.40
CA VAL A 193 -3.21 4.70 5.88
C VAL A 193 -4.09 5.90 6.22
N GLY A 194 -4.60 6.57 5.19
CA GLY A 194 -5.50 7.72 5.35
C GLY A 194 -4.91 8.95 6.03
N ALA A 195 -3.83 8.80 6.79
CA ALA A 195 -2.86 9.83 7.14
C ALA A 195 -2.03 10.17 5.89
N GLY A 196 -2.72 10.63 4.84
CA GLY A 196 -2.14 11.71 4.08
C GLY A 196 -2.10 12.88 5.03
N CYS A 197 -1.01 13.62 5.02
CA CYS A 197 -1.13 15.02 5.33
C CYS A 197 -2.34 15.53 4.57
N HIS A 198 -3.25 16.22 5.26
CA HIS A 198 -4.43 16.82 4.66
C HIS A 198 -4.01 18.03 3.83
N PHE A 199 -3.05 17.85 2.92
CA PHE A 199 -2.55 18.89 2.03
C PHE A 199 -3.51 19.16 0.88
N ASP A 200 -4.42 18.23 0.55
CA ASP A 200 -5.58 18.49 -0.29
C ASP A 200 -6.64 19.18 0.60
N LEU A 201 -6.43 20.47 0.86
CA LEU A 201 -7.26 21.31 1.70
C LEU A 201 -8.57 21.70 1.00
N ASN A 202 -8.59 21.73 -0.33
CA ASN A 202 -9.78 22.12 -1.07
C ASN A 202 -10.68 20.92 -1.47
N HIS A 203 -10.19 19.69 -1.22
CA HIS A 203 -10.84 18.41 -1.48
C HIS A 203 -11.15 18.16 -2.97
N ASP A 204 -10.32 18.67 -3.88
CA ASP A 204 -10.48 18.45 -5.33
C ASP A 204 -9.73 17.21 -5.85
N GLY A 205 -9.00 16.51 -4.97
CA GLY A 205 -8.31 15.26 -5.23
C GLY A 205 -6.89 15.43 -5.75
N VAL A 206 -6.34 16.65 -5.76
CA VAL A 206 -4.92 16.91 -6.04
C VAL A 206 -4.33 17.82 -4.97
N VAL A 207 -3.05 17.63 -4.65
CA VAL A 207 -2.30 18.54 -3.77
C VAL A 207 -1.57 19.56 -4.65
N ASP A 208 -2.10 20.78 -4.76
CA ASP A 208 -1.57 21.82 -5.63
C ASP A 208 -1.75 23.27 -5.09
N GLN A 209 -1.52 24.27 -5.95
CA GLN A 209 -1.66 25.68 -5.57
C GLN A 209 -3.08 26.03 -5.06
N GLY A 210 -4.10 25.29 -5.50
CA GLY A 210 -5.48 25.42 -5.05
C GLY A 210 -5.64 25.18 -3.55
N ASP A 211 -4.80 24.35 -2.94
CA ASP A 211 -4.81 24.11 -1.50
C ASP A 211 -4.21 25.26 -0.71
N ILE A 212 -3.12 25.84 -1.22
CA ILE A 212 -2.56 27.08 -0.67
C ILE A 212 -3.59 28.20 -0.75
N ASP A 213 -4.24 28.34 -1.91
CA ASP A 213 -5.26 29.36 -2.11
C ASP A 213 -6.45 29.14 -1.15
N TYR A 214 -6.85 27.89 -0.91
CA TYR A 214 -7.90 27.53 0.04
C TYR A 214 -7.56 27.93 1.48
N TRP A 215 -6.30 27.78 1.90
CA TRP A 215 -5.82 28.23 3.20
C TRP A 215 -6.09 29.73 3.44
N PHE A 216 -5.81 30.57 2.44
CA PHE A 216 -5.81 32.02 2.62
C PHE A 216 -7.16 32.69 2.37
N ILE A 217 -8.10 32.01 1.71
CA ILE A 217 -9.29 32.66 1.13
C ILE A 217 -10.54 32.54 2.01
N ASP A 218 -10.60 31.64 3.00
CA ASP A 218 -11.89 31.33 3.66
C ASP A 218 -11.91 31.42 5.20
N ASP A 219 -13.11 31.66 5.74
CA ASP A 219 -13.44 31.61 7.17
C ASP A 219 -13.44 30.15 7.73
N ASN A 220 -12.75 29.23 7.03
CA ASN A 220 -12.78 27.79 7.26
C ASN A 220 -14.21 27.22 7.40
N PRO A 221 -15.10 27.40 6.40
CA PRO A 221 -16.50 26.98 6.49
C PRO A 221 -16.67 25.46 6.49
N SER A 222 -15.65 24.71 6.07
CA SER A 222 -15.56 23.25 6.11
C SER A 222 -15.07 22.72 7.47
N GLY A 223 -14.47 23.58 8.31
CA GLY A 223 -13.91 23.18 9.61
C GLY A 223 -12.65 22.33 9.50
N ILE A 224 -11.87 22.50 8.43
CA ILE A 224 -10.60 21.80 8.19
C ILE A 224 -9.56 22.24 9.23
N ASP A 225 -8.81 21.28 9.75
CA ASP A 225 -7.70 21.56 10.66
C ASP A 225 -6.50 22.02 9.84
N TYR A 226 -6.03 23.25 10.08
CA TYR A 226 -4.86 23.81 9.42
C TYR A 226 -3.55 23.39 10.10
N ASP A 227 -3.60 22.63 11.19
CA ASP A 227 -2.42 22.02 11.83
C ASP A 227 -2.04 20.73 11.08
N ILE A 228 -1.46 20.88 9.89
CA ILE A 228 -1.11 19.76 9.01
C ILE A 228 0.07 18.95 9.54
N ASN A 229 1.00 19.57 10.26
CA ASN A 229 2.12 18.88 10.90
C ASN A 229 1.82 18.40 12.32
N GLN A 230 0.60 18.62 12.80
CA GLN A 230 0.05 18.12 14.06
C GLN A 230 0.87 18.56 15.29
N ASP A 231 1.43 19.77 15.27
CA ASP A 231 2.18 20.33 16.39
C ASP A 231 1.29 21.00 17.47
N GLY A 232 -0.01 21.07 17.20
CA GLY A 232 -1.06 21.64 18.03
C GLY A 232 -1.45 23.07 17.63
N VAL A 233 -0.84 23.66 16.59
CA VAL A 233 -1.09 25.03 16.16
C VAL A 233 -0.97 25.17 14.64
N GLY A 234 -2.08 25.49 13.96
CA GLY A 234 -2.03 25.90 12.55
C GLY A 234 -1.22 27.20 12.38
N ASP A 235 -0.01 27.11 11.86
CA ASP A 235 0.93 28.21 11.72
C ASP A 235 1.74 28.19 10.39
N LEU A 236 2.86 28.91 10.35
CA LEU A 236 3.69 28.98 9.14
C LEU A 236 4.41 27.66 8.85
N GLY A 237 4.67 26.84 9.87
CA GLY A 237 5.23 25.50 9.74
C GLY A 237 4.36 24.65 8.82
N ASP A 238 3.05 24.63 9.06
CA ASP A 238 2.12 23.85 8.24
C ASP A 238 2.03 24.34 6.79
N VAL A 239 2.10 25.65 6.57
CA VAL A 239 2.15 26.23 5.22
C VAL A 239 3.44 25.81 4.51
N LEU A 240 4.57 25.78 5.22
CA LEU A 240 5.83 25.31 4.66
C LEU A 240 5.77 23.82 4.34
N ASP A 241 5.11 23.03 5.17
CA ASP A 241 4.89 21.61 4.95
C ASP A 241 3.97 21.35 3.76
N LEU A 242 2.91 22.15 3.58
CA LEU A 242 2.05 22.14 2.39
C LEU A 242 2.82 22.50 1.12
N VAL A 243 3.59 23.58 1.14
CA VAL A 243 4.43 23.98 0.01
C VAL A 243 5.46 22.90 -0.32
N ASN A 244 6.04 22.28 0.71
CA ASN A 244 6.97 21.17 0.53
C ASN A 244 6.28 19.99 -0.16
N ALA A 245 5.05 19.64 0.23
CA ALA A 245 4.28 18.58 -0.39
C ALA A 245 3.88 18.87 -1.84
N ILE A 246 3.44 20.09 -2.15
CA ILE A 246 3.17 20.54 -3.52
C ILE A 246 4.44 20.46 -4.39
N ALA A 247 5.61 20.71 -3.79
CA ALA A 247 6.90 20.54 -4.44
C ALA A 247 7.35 19.06 -4.57
N GLY A 248 6.52 18.09 -4.16
CA GLY A 248 6.81 16.66 -4.18
C GLY A 248 7.59 16.16 -2.97
N GLY A 249 7.69 16.96 -1.91
CA GLY A 249 8.23 16.58 -0.61
C GLY A 249 7.32 15.59 0.14
N GLY A 250 7.90 14.83 1.05
CA GLY A 250 7.15 13.90 1.90
C GLY A 250 6.33 14.61 2.97
N CYS A 251 5.39 13.87 3.54
CA CYS A 251 4.63 14.26 4.72
C CYS A 251 5.51 14.46 5.97
N PRO A 252 5.28 15.52 6.78
CA PRO A 252 5.92 15.71 8.08
C PRO A 252 5.67 14.56 9.06
#